data_AF-A0A374WIX8-F1
#
_entry.id   AF-A0A374WIX8-F1
#
_cell.length_a   1.000
_cell.length_b   1.000
_cell.length_c   1.000
_cell.angle_alpha   90.00
_cell.angle_beta   90.00
_cell.angle_gamma   90.00
#
_symmetry.space_group_name_H-M   'P 1'
#
loop_
_entity.id
_entity.type
_entity.pdbx_description
1 polymer ?
#
loop_
_entity_poly.entity_id
_entity_poly.type
_entity_poly.pdbx_seq_one_letter_code
_entity_poly.pdbx_strand_id
1 'polypeptide(L)'
;MKKVTIKPNQTIYDIVLSEYGTCEAVAKIINDNPDLANDDSSKVLCGIDPINDKGLYLDLPLLPGSTVLIDMDSVLKKNIVKELDKPITTFDIQNYGTDNK
;
A
#
# COMPACT_ATOMS: atom_id res chain seq x y z
N MET A 1 16.59 3.21 -5.36
CA MET A 1 15.62 2.09 -5.43
C MET A 1 15.96 0.99 -4.43
N LYS A 2 15.05 0.67 -3.51
CA LYS A 2 15.07 -0.51 -2.64
C LYS A 2 14.23 -1.61 -3.28
N LYS A 3 14.65 -2.86 -3.13
CA LYS A 3 13.87 -4.05 -3.54
C LYS A 3 13.14 -4.62 -2.33
N VAL A 4 11.85 -4.85 -2.45
CA VAL A 4 11.00 -5.47 -1.42
C VAL A 4 10.33 -6.69 -2.01
N THR A 5 10.43 -7.83 -1.31
CA THR A 5 9.73 -9.05 -1.70
C THR A 5 8.31 -9.01 -1.18
N ILE A 6 7.33 -9.27 -2.06
CA ILE A 6 5.92 -9.36 -1.70
C ILE A 6 5.70 -10.59 -0.82
N LYS A 7 5.12 -10.39 0.36
CA LYS A 7 4.72 -11.46 1.27
C LYS A 7 3.33 -11.98 0.90
N PRO A 8 2.97 -13.21 1.27
CA PRO A 8 1.61 -13.74 1.06
C PRO A 8 0.54 -12.79 1.59
N ASN A 9 -0.56 -12.66 0.84
CA ASN A 9 -1.74 -11.84 1.17
C ASN A 9 -1.49 -10.32 1.26
N GLN A 10 -0.33 -9.79 0.84
CA GLN A 10 -0.14 -8.34 0.79
C GLN A 10 -0.80 -7.72 -0.44
N THR A 11 -1.58 -6.67 -0.23
CA THR A 11 -2.11 -5.79 -1.27
C THR A 11 -1.12 -4.67 -1.59
N ILE A 12 -1.38 -3.89 -2.65
CA ILE A 12 -0.60 -2.69 -2.94
C ILE A 12 -0.67 -1.66 -1.80
N TYR A 13 -1.80 -1.58 -1.09
CA TYR A 13 -1.98 -0.68 0.05
C TYR A 13 -1.05 -1.05 1.21
N ASP A 14 -0.88 -2.34 1.49
CA ASP A 14 0.05 -2.80 2.52
C ASP A 14 1.50 -2.41 2.19
N ILE A 15 1.88 -2.52 0.91
CA ILE A 15 3.23 -2.13 0.45
C ILE A 15 3.44 -0.62 0.60
N VAL A 16 2.53 0.21 0.12
CA VAL A 16 2.70 1.68 0.21
C VAL A 16 2.64 2.19 1.65
N LEU A 17 1.79 1.60 2.50
CA LEU A 17 1.74 1.97 3.91
C LEU A 17 3.02 1.56 4.65
N SER A 18 3.56 0.36 4.37
CA SER A 18 4.78 -0.12 5.03
C SER A 18 6.07 0.57 4.54
N GLU A 19 6.11 1.01 3.28
CA GLU A 19 7.34 1.55 2.67
C GLU A 19 7.33 3.07 2.49
N TYR A 20 6.16 3.66 2.25
CA TYR A 20 5.99 5.12 2.10
C TYR A 20 5.22 5.76 3.24
N GLY A 21 4.53 5.00 4.09
CA GLY A 21 3.68 5.53 5.15
C GLY A 21 2.39 6.21 4.66
N THR A 22 2.05 6.10 3.36
CA THR A 22 0.88 6.76 2.78
C THR A 22 0.38 6.07 1.51
N CYS A 23 -0.94 6.04 1.32
CA CYS A 23 -1.58 5.54 0.10
C CYS A 23 -1.40 6.46 -1.11
N GLU A 24 -0.95 7.71 -0.94
CA GLU A 24 -0.64 8.62 -2.06
C GLU A 24 0.43 8.03 -2.99
N ALA A 25 1.25 7.09 -2.51
CA ALA A 25 2.29 6.43 -3.28
C ALA A 25 1.79 5.29 -4.20
N VAL A 26 0.48 4.97 -4.22
CA VAL A 26 -0.07 3.88 -5.07
C VAL A 26 0.25 4.11 -6.55
N ALA A 27 -0.08 5.29 -7.08
CA ALA A 27 0.17 5.60 -8.49
C ALA A 27 1.66 5.52 -8.83
N LYS A 28 2.53 5.91 -7.89
CA LYS A 28 3.98 5.80 -8.05
C LYS A 28 4.45 4.35 -8.08
N ILE A 29 3.99 3.49 -7.16
CA ILE A 29 4.30 2.06 -7.18
C ILE A 29 3.92 1.45 -8.54
N ILE A 30 2.72 1.75 -9.05
CA ILE A 30 2.24 1.22 -10.33
C ILE A 30 3.14 1.68 -11.48
N ASN A 31 3.51 2.97 -11.52
CA ASN A 31 4.36 3.52 -12.57
C ASN A 31 5.79 2.98 -12.51
N ASP A 32 6.35 2.81 -11.32
CA ASP A 32 7.72 2.32 -11.12
C ASP A 32 7.82 0.79 -11.31
N ASN A 33 6.68 0.07 -11.31
CA ASN A 33 6.61 -1.39 -11.40
C ASN A 33 5.55 -1.83 -12.44
N PRO A 34 5.83 -1.70 -13.75
CA PRO A 34 4.85 -2.01 -14.80
C PRO A 34 4.45 -3.49 -14.85
N ASP A 35 5.29 -4.39 -14.34
CA ASP A 35 5.03 -5.84 -14.29
C ASP A 35 4.30 -6.28 -13.00
N LEU A 36 3.83 -5.33 -12.20
CA LEU A 36 3.10 -5.63 -10.97
C LEU A 36 1.79 -6.34 -11.28
N ALA A 37 1.55 -7.48 -10.63
CA ALA A 37 0.37 -8.30 -10.86
C ALA A 37 -0.22 -8.82 -9.54
N ASN A 38 -1.53 -9.08 -9.54
CA ASN A 38 -2.17 -9.83 -8.46
C ASN A 38 -1.81 -11.31 -8.52
N ASP A 39 -2.02 -12.00 -7.40
CA ASP A 39 -2.01 -13.46 -7.37
C ASP A 39 -3.23 -14.01 -8.14
N ASP A 40 -3.00 -14.81 -9.17
CA ASP A 40 -4.04 -15.45 -9.97
C ASP A 40 -4.98 -16.31 -9.10
N SER A 41 -4.47 -16.92 -8.03
CA SER A 41 -5.31 -17.72 -7.12
C SER A 41 -6.35 -16.85 -6.41
N SER A 42 -5.98 -15.63 -6.03
CA SER A 42 -6.90 -14.66 -5.43
C SER A 42 -7.95 -14.14 -6.42
N LYS A 43 -7.58 -13.94 -7.69
CA LYS A 43 -8.52 -13.58 -8.77
C LYS A 43 -9.58 -14.66 -8.95
N VAL A 44 -9.17 -15.93 -9.01
CA VAL A 44 -10.10 -17.08 -9.15
C VAL A 44 -11.09 -17.14 -7.98
N LEU A 45 -10.63 -16.92 -6.75
CA LEU A 45 -11.49 -16.90 -5.56
C LEU A 45 -12.55 -15.78 -5.60
N CYS A 46 -12.25 -14.67 -6.27
CA CYS A 46 -13.17 -13.56 -6.48
C CYS A 46 -14.03 -13.70 -7.75
N GLY A 47 -13.96 -14.85 -8.45
CA GLY A 47 -14.71 -15.10 -9.68
C GLY A 47 -14.16 -14.35 -10.90
N ILE A 48 -12.91 -13.89 -10.85
CA ILE A 48 -12.22 -13.21 -11.95
C ILE A 48 -11.40 -14.25 -12.71
N ASP A 49 -11.51 -14.29 -14.03
CA ASP A 49 -10.71 -15.16 -14.89
C ASP A 49 -9.33 -14.52 -15.17
N PRO A 50 -8.24 -15.03 -14.57
CA PRO A 50 -6.91 -14.45 -14.74
C PRO A 50 -6.35 -14.62 -16.16
N ILE A 51 -6.89 -15.52 -17.00
CA ILE A 51 -6.42 -15.71 -18.39
C ILE A 51 -6.88 -14.53 -19.24
N ASN A 52 -8.14 -14.15 -19.12
CA ASN A 52 -8.76 -13.11 -19.93
C ASN A 52 -8.69 -11.72 -19.28
N ASP A 53 -8.61 -11.64 -17.95
CA ASP A 53 -8.49 -10.37 -17.23
C ASP A 53 -7.09 -10.18 -16.62
N LYS A 54 -6.29 -9.36 -17.31
CA LYS A 54 -4.93 -8.95 -16.90
C LYS A 54 -4.90 -7.65 -16.09
N GLY A 55 -6.05 -7.15 -15.65
CA GLY A 55 -6.14 -5.96 -14.80
C GLY A 55 -5.41 -6.11 -13.48
N LEU A 56 -4.90 -5.00 -12.97
CA LEU A 56 -4.39 -4.87 -11.61
C LEU A 56 -5.50 -4.35 -10.70
N TYR A 57 -5.83 -5.14 -9.69
CA TYR A 57 -6.84 -4.83 -8.68
C TYR A 57 -6.15 -4.44 -7.38
N LEU A 58 -6.42 -3.23 -6.89
CA LEU A 58 -5.71 -2.65 -5.76
C LEU A 58 -6.08 -3.30 -4.43
N ASP A 59 -7.25 -3.93 -4.37
CA ASP A 59 -7.84 -4.60 -3.22
C ASP A 59 -7.61 -6.12 -3.20
N LEU A 60 -6.92 -6.67 -4.21
CA LEU A 60 -6.50 -8.08 -4.23
C LEU A 60 -5.02 -8.24 -3.85
N PRO A 61 -4.64 -9.39 -3.27
CA PRO A 61 -3.25 -9.74 -3.03
C PRO A 61 -2.39 -9.62 -4.28
N LEU A 62 -1.19 -9.09 -4.13
CA LEU A 62 -0.14 -9.10 -5.14
C LEU A 62 0.54 -10.46 -5.20
N LEU A 63 1.17 -10.79 -6.33
CA LEU A 63 1.85 -12.07 -6.54
C LEU A 63 2.98 -12.28 -5.49
N PRO A 64 2.86 -13.25 -4.56
CA PRO A 64 3.85 -13.46 -3.51
C PRO A 64 5.20 -13.89 -4.08
N GLY A 65 6.29 -13.46 -3.43
CA GLY A 65 7.66 -13.76 -3.86
C GLY A 65 8.18 -12.89 -5.01
N SER A 66 7.29 -12.16 -5.71
CA SER A 66 7.72 -11.14 -6.68
C SER A 66 8.39 -9.95 -5.99
N THR A 67 9.11 -9.14 -6.77
CA THR A 67 9.87 -7.98 -6.26
C THR A 67 9.19 -6.68 -6.66
N VAL A 68 9.02 -5.79 -5.69
CA VAL A 68 8.60 -4.40 -5.88
C VAL A 68 9.79 -3.47 -5.67
N LEU A 69 9.94 -2.52 -6.59
CA LEU A 69 10.89 -1.42 -6.50
C LEU A 69 10.26 -0.26 -5.73
N ILE A 70 10.96 0.16 -4.68
CA ILE A 70 10.60 1.28 -3.83
C ILE A 70 11.63 2.40 -4.06
N ASP A 71 11.16 3.53 -4.55
CA ASP A 71 11.95 4.76 -4.57
C ASP A 71 12.09 5.34 -3.16
N MET A 72 13.30 5.26 -2.61
CA MET A 72 13.63 5.67 -1.24
C MET A 72 13.81 7.18 -1.09
N ASP A 73 13.99 7.90 -2.22
CA ASP A 73 14.25 9.34 -2.28
C ASP A 73 12.99 10.14 -2.66
N SER A 74 11.86 9.44 -2.79
CA SER A 74 10.55 10.01 -3.11
C SER A 74 10.09 11.01 -2.04
N VAL A 75 9.59 12.16 -2.48
CA VAL A 75 8.90 13.15 -1.63
C VAL A 75 7.61 12.61 -1.01
N LEU A 76 7.06 11.53 -1.57
CA LEU A 76 5.86 10.86 -1.03
C LEU A 76 6.17 10.01 0.21
N LYS A 77 7.44 9.75 0.50
CA LYS A 77 7.83 9.01 1.70
C LYS A 77 7.55 9.87 2.92
N LYS A 78 6.55 9.47 3.70
CA LYS A 78 6.21 10.06 5.00
C LYS A 78 6.85 9.22 6.11
N ASN A 79 6.86 9.77 7.32
CA ASN A 79 7.30 9.02 8.50
C ASN A 79 6.41 7.78 8.65
N ILE A 80 6.97 6.60 8.41
CA ILE A 80 6.35 5.33 8.78
C ILE A 80 6.25 5.35 10.30
N VAL A 81 5.03 5.41 10.83
CA VAL A 81 4.81 5.37 12.27
C VAL A 81 5.24 3.99 12.74
N LYS A 82 6.43 3.91 13.34
CA LYS A 82 7.05 2.64 13.75
C LYS A 82 6.38 2.00 14.97
N GLU A 83 5.48 2.71 15.63
CA GLU A 83 4.77 2.25 16.83
C GLU A 83 3.34 2.79 16.83
N LEU A 84 2.37 1.90 16.63
CA LEU A 84 0.98 2.15 17.00
C LEU A 84 0.67 1.43 18.30
N ASP A 85 1.48 1.65 19.34
CA ASP A 85 1.18 1.22 20.71
C ASP A 85 0.19 2.15 21.40
N LYS A 86 -0.27 3.20 20.70
CA LYS A 86 -1.28 4.16 21.17
C LYS A 86 -2.41 4.26 20.15
N PRO A 87 -3.67 4.41 20.59
CA PRO A 87 -4.77 4.70 19.70
C PRO A 87 -4.48 5.96 18.87
N ILE A 88 -4.61 5.87 17.54
CA ILE A 88 -4.58 7.06 16.69
C ILE A 88 -5.91 7.79 16.86
N THR A 89 -5.93 8.75 17.77
CA THR A 89 -7.04 9.70 17.92
C THR A 89 -6.51 11.11 17.73
N THR A 90 -6.77 11.71 16.58
CA THR A 90 -6.48 13.13 16.31
C THR A 90 -7.63 14.04 16.71
N PHE A 91 -8.78 13.45 17.04
CA PHE A 91 -9.98 14.15 17.46
C PHE A 91 -10.05 14.17 18.98
N ASP A 92 -9.83 15.34 19.57
CA ASP A 92 -10.10 15.62 20.97
C ASP A 92 -11.22 16.65 21.06
N ILE A 93 -12.41 16.21 21.47
CA ILE A 93 -13.59 17.07 21.61
C ILE A 93 -13.39 18.14 22.70
N GLN A 94 -12.44 17.95 23.63
CA GLN A 94 -12.15 18.91 24.69
C GLN A 94 -11.38 20.13 24.18
N ASN A 95 -10.68 20.01 23.04
CA ASN A 95 -9.86 21.06 22.43
C ASN A 95 -10.40 21.51 21.04
N TYR A 96 -11.58 21.03 20.65
CA TYR A 96 -12.19 21.41 19.38
C TYR A 96 -12.71 22.85 19.45
N GLY A 97 -11.99 23.79 18.83
CA GLY A 97 -12.38 25.20 18.72
C GLY A 97 -11.90 26.12 19.86
N THR A 98 -10.96 25.68 20.68
CA THR A 98 -10.40 26.47 21.79
C THR A 98 -9.18 27.33 21.42
N ASP A 99 -8.74 27.32 20.16
CA ASP A 99 -7.62 28.14 19.65
C ASP A 99 -7.99 29.62 19.48
N ASN A 100 -8.72 30.20 20.43
CA ASN A 100 -8.95 31.63 20.55
C ASN A 100 -9.10 32.02 22.03
N LYS A 101 -7.96 32.19 22.71
CA LYS A 101 -7.71 33.29 23.67
C LYS A 101 -6.25 33.39 24.04
#